data_AF-A0A2E5B8H7-F1
#
_entry.id   AF-A0A2E5B8H7-F1
#
_cell.length_a   1.000
_cell.length_b   1.000
_cell.length_c   1.000
_cell.angle_alpha   90.00
_cell.angle_beta   90.00
_cell.angle_gamma   90.00
#
_symmetry.space_group_name_H-M   'P 1'
#
loop_
_entity.id
_entity.type
_entity.pdbx_description
1 polymer ?
#
loop_
_entity_poly.entity_id
_entity_poly.type
_entity_poly.pdbx_seq_one_letter_code
_entity_poly.pdbx_strand_id
1 'polypeptide(L)'
;MEIKEILDPKKLLLAIGTMVIVLSVLGMANSEDWAEWAWDDEPVGDHDAAYEQMWALHMLPIGVMAIGTGLFVTGKPLAQMSMISSAAVVVIIGGGMGYMTGEHGYDGTPPTIWMIIPILTLLLTLLLGIAGYMQYKDLEQTEEA
;
A
#
# COMPACT_ATOMS: atom_id res chain seq x y z
N MET A 1 8.79 8.34 -23.37
CA MET A 1 8.27 8.75 -22.05
C MET A 1 9.48 8.80 -21.14
N GLU A 2 9.80 10.00 -20.65
CA GLU A 2 10.95 10.14 -19.75
C GLU A 2 10.64 9.50 -18.40
N ILE A 3 11.65 8.97 -17.71
CA ILE A 3 11.44 8.26 -16.43
C ILE A 3 10.73 9.14 -15.39
N LYS A 4 10.95 10.46 -15.45
CA LYS A 4 10.30 11.46 -14.59
C LYS A 4 8.81 11.65 -14.89
N GLU A 5 8.36 11.36 -16.11
CA GLU A 5 6.92 11.41 -16.46
C GLU A 5 6.15 10.22 -15.91
N ILE A 6 6.85 9.09 -15.72
CA ILE A 6 6.35 7.83 -15.14
C ILE A 6 6.40 7.90 -13.62
N LEU A 7 7.55 8.29 -13.06
CA LEU A 7 7.81 8.42 -11.63
C LEU A 7 7.40 9.81 -11.11
N ASP A 8 6.15 10.18 -11.35
CA ASP A 8 5.54 11.38 -10.80
C ASP A 8 4.80 11.04 -9.49
N PRO A 9 5.18 11.61 -8.34
CA PRO A 9 4.58 11.27 -7.05
C PRO A 9 3.07 11.47 -6.99
N LYS A 10 2.55 12.52 -7.65
CA LYS A 10 1.11 12.77 -7.72
C LYS A 10 0.40 11.65 -8.47
N LYS A 11 0.84 11.29 -9.68
CA LYS A 11 0.24 10.20 -10.47
C LYS A 11 0.31 8.88 -9.72
N LEU A 12 1.45 8.59 -9.07
CA LEU A 12 1.62 7.38 -8.27
C LEU A 12 0.66 7.34 -7.07
N LEU A 13 0.52 8.42 -6.32
CA LEU A 13 -0.43 8.50 -5.20
C LEU A 13 -1.88 8.32 -5.63
N LEU A 14 -2.27 8.89 -6.78
CA LEU A 14 -3.60 8.67 -7.35
C LEU A 14 -3.81 7.20 -7.75
N ALA A 15 -2.83 6.59 -8.40
CA ALA A 15 -2.89 5.19 -8.81
C ALA A 15 -2.93 4.25 -7.60
N ILE A 16 -2.04 4.43 -6.63
CA ILE A 16 -1.98 3.66 -5.39
C ILE A 16 -3.28 3.81 -4.61
N GLY A 17 -3.75 5.04 -4.40
CA GLY A 17 -4.96 5.27 -3.63
C GLY A 17 -6.20 4.65 -4.29
N THR A 18 -6.32 4.74 -5.62
CA THR A 18 -7.39 4.06 -6.36
C THR A 18 -7.29 2.54 -6.23
N MET A 19 -6.09 1.98 -6.39
CA MET A 19 -5.85 0.55 -6.25
C MET A 19 -6.22 0.06 -4.85
N VAL A 20 -5.79 0.75 -3.80
CA VAL A 20 -6.09 0.40 -2.41
C VAL A 20 -7.60 0.40 -2.15
N ILE A 21 -8.34 1.36 -2.70
CA ILE A 21 -9.81 1.37 -2.59
C ILE A 21 -10.43 0.15 -3.27
N VAL A 22 -10.00 -0.19 -4.48
CA VAL A 22 -10.50 -1.36 -5.21
C VAL A 22 -10.18 -2.65 -4.45
N LEU A 23 -8.94 -2.81 -4.00
CA LEU A 23 -8.50 -3.98 -3.25
C LEU A 23 -9.23 -4.13 -1.92
N SER A 24 -9.52 -3.02 -1.24
CA SER A 24 -10.30 -3.00 -0.02
C SER A 24 -11.74 -3.50 -0.25
N VAL A 25 -12.40 -3.03 -1.32
CA VAL A 25 -13.75 -3.51 -1.67
C VAL A 25 -13.73 -5.00 -2.04
N LEU A 26 -12.73 -5.44 -2.80
CA LEU A 26 -12.56 -6.86 -3.14
C LEU A 26 -12.27 -7.72 -1.90
N GLY A 27 -11.46 -7.23 -0.96
CA GLY A 27 -11.18 -7.92 0.30
C GLY A 27 -12.43 -8.11 1.15
N MET A 28 -13.25 -7.07 1.30
CA MET A 28 -14.51 -7.16 2.03
C MET A 28 -15.52 -8.13 1.41
N ALA A 29 -15.49 -8.27 0.08
CA ALA A 29 -16.41 -9.14 -0.67
C ALA A 29 -15.99 -10.62 -0.67
N ASN A 30 -14.72 -10.92 -0.40
CA ASN A 30 -14.15 -12.27 -0.44
C ASN A 30 -13.45 -12.61 0.89
N SER A 31 -13.97 -12.11 2.01
CA SER A 31 -13.29 -12.19 3.32
C SER A 31 -13.13 -13.62 3.85
N GLU A 32 -14.03 -14.54 3.47
CA GLU A 32 -13.92 -15.97 3.81
C GLU A 32 -12.68 -16.59 3.13
N ASP A 33 -12.52 -16.38 1.82
CA ASP A 33 -11.35 -16.86 1.07
C ASP A 33 -10.04 -16.28 1.63
N TRP A 34 -10.02 -14.98 1.94
CA TRP A 34 -8.83 -14.35 2.53
C TRP A 34 -8.50 -14.92 3.91
N ALA A 35 -9.50 -15.25 4.71
CA ALA A 35 -9.30 -15.84 6.03
C ALA A 35 -8.76 -17.27 5.91
N GLU A 36 -9.35 -18.09 5.03
CA GLU A 36 -8.87 -19.45 4.73
C GLU A 36 -7.39 -19.42 4.34
N TRP A 37 -7.00 -18.51 3.43
CA TRP A 37 -5.62 -18.42 2.97
C TRP A 37 -4.65 -17.88 4.00
N ALA A 38 -5.08 -16.97 4.87
CA ALA A 38 -4.20 -16.32 5.82
C ALA A 38 -3.96 -17.18 7.07
N TRP A 39 -5.01 -17.85 7.54
CA TRP A 39 -4.98 -18.71 8.73
C TRP A 39 -4.65 -20.18 8.42
N ASP A 40 -4.69 -20.59 7.15
CA ASP A 40 -4.53 -22.00 6.72
C ASP A 40 -5.48 -22.95 7.47
N ASP A 41 -6.72 -22.49 7.71
CA ASP A 41 -7.72 -23.17 8.53
C ASP A 41 -9.03 -23.41 7.76
N GLU A 42 -9.58 -24.62 7.94
CA GLU A 42 -10.90 -25.03 7.48
C GLU A 42 -11.62 -25.84 8.57
N PRO A 43 -12.87 -25.49 8.95
CA PRO A 43 -13.69 -24.40 8.40
C PRO A 43 -13.32 -23.02 8.98
N VAL A 44 -13.37 -21.98 8.14
CA VAL A 44 -13.19 -20.58 8.56
C VAL A 44 -14.25 -20.21 9.60
N GLY A 45 -13.82 -19.68 10.75
CA GLY A 45 -14.74 -19.17 11.76
C GLY A 45 -15.34 -17.84 11.35
N ASP A 46 -16.59 -17.57 11.77
CA ASP A 46 -17.26 -16.28 11.53
C ASP A 46 -16.41 -15.07 11.98
N HIS A 47 -15.61 -15.26 13.04
CA HIS A 47 -14.73 -14.22 13.56
C HIS A 47 -13.52 -13.92 12.67
N ASP A 48 -13.01 -14.92 11.94
CA ASP A 48 -11.84 -14.79 11.06
C ASP A 48 -12.24 -14.05 9.78
N ALA A 49 -13.38 -14.44 9.19
CA ALA A 49 -13.96 -13.72 8.07
C ALA A 49 -14.33 -12.26 8.45
N ALA A 50 -14.86 -12.04 9.65
CA ALA A 50 -15.14 -10.69 10.14
C ALA A 50 -13.86 -9.86 10.36
N TYR A 51 -12.78 -10.49 10.84
CA TYR A 51 -11.46 -9.85 10.96
C TYR A 51 -10.94 -9.41 9.59
N GLU A 52 -10.99 -10.28 8.57
CA GLU A 52 -10.59 -9.94 7.21
C GLU A 52 -11.42 -8.83 6.60
N GLN A 53 -12.74 -8.85 6.82
CA GLN A 53 -13.62 -7.79 6.33
C GLN A 53 -13.30 -6.45 6.98
N MET A 54 -13.01 -6.44 8.29
CA MET A 54 -12.58 -5.24 9.03
C MET A 54 -11.20 -4.77 8.57
N TRP A 55 -10.26 -5.69 8.33
CA TRP A 55 -8.93 -5.39 7.81
C TRP A 55 -9.03 -4.74 6.43
N ALA A 56 -9.78 -5.36 5.52
CA ALA A 56 -10.04 -4.81 4.20
C ALA A 56 -10.69 -3.43 4.30
N LEU A 57 -11.72 -3.24 5.13
CA LEU A 57 -12.39 -1.94 5.33
C LEU A 57 -11.42 -0.85 5.81
N HIS A 58 -10.49 -1.17 6.72
CA HIS A 58 -9.54 -0.20 7.27
C HIS A 58 -8.65 0.42 6.18
N MET A 59 -8.43 -0.29 5.08
CA MET A 59 -7.61 0.18 3.96
C MET A 59 -8.28 1.30 3.15
N LEU A 60 -9.62 1.42 3.18
CA LEU A 60 -10.35 2.48 2.46
C LEU A 60 -9.86 3.90 2.83
N PRO A 61 -9.81 4.29 4.12
CA PRO A 61 -9.23 5.57 4.52
C PRO A 61 -7.81 5.81 4.00
N ILE A 62 -6.96 4.78 3.97
CA ILE A 62 -5.58 4.91 3.47
C ILE A 62 -5.58 5.26 1.99
N GLY A 63 -6.41 4.58 1.20
CA GLY A 63 -6.57 4.88 -0.23
C GLY A 63 -7.08 6.30 -0.48
N VAL A 64 -8.07 6.76 0.30
CA VAL A 64 -8.60 8.13 0.23
C VAL A 64 -7.53 9.16 0.59
N MET A 65 -6.74 8.91 1.63
CA MET A 65 -5.66 9.80 2.06
C MET A 65 -4.52 9.86 1.03
N ALA A 66 -4.20 8.75 0.37
CA ALA A 66 -3.24 8.74 -0.74
C ALA A 66 -3.72 9.63 -1.90
N ILE A 67 -4.98 9.49 -2.32
CA ILE A 67 -5.59 10.36 -3.35
C ILE A 67 -5.55 11.82 -2.91
N GLY A 68 -5.99 12.10 -1.67
CA GLY A 68 -5.98 13.46 -1.11
C GLY A 68 -4.57 14.07 -1.12
N THR A 69 -3.56 13.30 -0.75
CA THR A 69 -2.16 13.74 -0.79
C THR A 69 -1.74 14.10 -2.22
N GLY A 70 -2.02 13.24 -3.20
CA GLY A 70 -1.69 13.51 -4.61
C GLY A 70 -2.45 14.70 -5.21
N LEU A 71 -3.65 15.01 -4.74
CA LEU A 71 -4.45 16.14 -5.24
C LEU A 71 -4.05 17.48 -4.60
N PHE A 72 -3.80 17.49 -3.30
CA PHE A 72 -3.75 18.73 -2.51
C PHE A 72 -2.34 19.10 -2.03
N VAL A 73 -1.38 18.18 -2.05
CA VAL A 73 0.00 18.45 -1.61
C VAL A 73 0.88 18.66 -2.84
N THR A 74 1.74 19.67 -2.80
CA THR A 74 2.62 20.05 -3.92
C THR A 74 4.03 20.37 -3.44
N GLY A 75 4.98 20.43 -4.37
CA GLY A 75 6.37 20.83 -4.11
C GLY A 75 7.09 19.92 -3.10
N LYS A 76 7.91 20.52 -2.24
CA LYS A 76 8.75 19.82 -1.26
C LYS A 76 7.93 18.96 -0.27
N PRO A 77 6.79 19.43 0.27
CA PRO A 77 5.90 18.60 1.07
C PRO A 77 5.42 17.33 0.38
N LEU A 78 5.08 17.38 -0.92
CA LEU A 78 4.63 16.19 -1.66
C LEU A 78 5.74 15.13 -1.75
N ALA A 79 6.96 15.59 -2.05
CA ALA A 79 8.13 14.76 -2.11
C ALA A 79 8.44 14.09 -0.76
N GLN A 80 8.38 14.86 0.34
CA GLN A 80 8.57 14.37 1.70
C GLN A 80 7.51 13.34 2.10
N MET A 81 6.23 13.64 1.86
CA MET A 81 5.13 12.72 2.15
C MET A 81 5.29 11.41 1.38
N SER A 82 5.68 11.47 0.11
CA SER A 82 5.89 10.27 -0.72
C SER A 82 7.00 9.37 -0.17
N MET A 83 8.12 9.95 0.26
CA MET A 83 9.21 9.22 0.91
C MET A 83 8.79 8.61 2.25
N ILE A 84 8.16 9.41 3.13
CA ILE A 84 7.76 8.97 4.47
C ILE A 84 6.69 7.90 4.38
N SER A 85 5.68 8.05 3.52
CA SER A 85 4.63 7.05 3.33
C SER A 85 5.20 5.73 2.82
N SER A 86 6.13 5.76 1.86
CA SER A 86 6.81 4.56 1.38
C SER A 86 7.58 3.85 2.49
N ALA A 87 8.40 4.59 3.24
CA ALA A 87 9.16 4.04 4.36
C ALA A 87 8.24 3.47 5.46
N ALA A 88 7.16 4.18 5.80
CA ALA A 88 6.20 3.74 6.80
C ALA A 88 5.50 2.45 6.39
N VAL A 89 5.07 2.31 5.14
CA VAL A 89 4.45 1.06 4.65
C VAL A 89 5.44 -0.09 4.70
N VAL A 90 6.68 0.09 4.22
CA VAL A 90 7.68 -0.98 4.21
C VAL A 90 8.04 -1.42 5.64
N VAL A 91 8.29 -0.47 6.54
CA VAL A 91 8.78 -0.78 7.88
C VAL A 91 7.65 -1.21 8.82
N ILE A 92 6.55 -0.46 8.87
CA ILE A 92 5.49 -0.68 9.84
C ILE A 92 4.57 -1.81 9.37
N ILE A 93 4.09 -1.74 8.13
CA ILE A 93 3.16 -2.76 7.61
C ILE A 93 3.96 -3.99 7.17
N GLY A 94 4.92 -3.83 6.24
CA GLY A 94 5.70 -4.95 5.74
C GLY A 94 6.52 -5.66 6.83
N GLY A 95 7.29 -4.90 7.61
CA GLY A 95 8.12 -5.44 8.68
C GLY A 95 7.34 -5.72 9.97
N GLY A 96 6.74 -4.69 10.55
CA GLY A 96 6.09 -4.75 11.86
C GLY A 96 4.89 -5.69 11.87
N MET A 97 3.92 -5.46 10.98
CA MET A 97 2.75 -6.31 10.90
C MET A 97 3.10 -7.71 10.42
N GLY A 98 3.92 -7.85 9.37
CA GLY A 98 4.36 -9.16 8.87
C GLY A 98 5.06 -10.03 9.91
N TYR A 99 5.87 -9.42 10.79
CA TYR A 99 6.46 -10.12 11.94
C TYR A 99 5.39 -10.58 12.94
N MET A 100 4.47 -9.69 13.30
CA MET A 100 3.42 -10.01 14.26
C MET A 100 2.48 -11.10 13.74
N THR A 101 2.09 -11.05 12.48
CA THR A 101 1.18 -12.03 11.89
C THR A 101 1.84 -13.40 11.79
N GLY A 102 3.12 -13.46 11.39
CA GLY A 102 3.87 -14.72 11.33
C GLY A 102 4.03 -15.42 12.68
N GLU A 103 4.20 -14.68 13.77
CA GLU A 103 4.27 -15.27 15.11
C GLU A 103 2.94 -15.84 15.61
N HIS A 104 1.81 -15.47 14.99
CA HIS A 104 0.47 -15.86 15.42
C HIS A 104 -0.26 -16.79 14.44
N GLY A 105 0.46 -17.39 13.48
CA GLY A 105 -0.12 -18.32 12.50
C GLY A 105 -0.92 -17.66 11.38
N TYR A 106 -0.74 -16.35 11.19
CA TYR A 106 -1.27 -15.59 10.07
C TYR A 106 -0.15 -15.40 9.03
N ASP A 107 0.34 -16.50 8.47
CA ASP A 107 1.43 -16.55 7.49
C ASP A 107 1.10 -17.40 6.26
N GLY A 108 -0.15 -17.82 6.14
CA GLY A 108 -0.63 -18.52 4.97
C GLY A 108 -0.49 -17.69 3.70
N THR A 109 -0.37 -18.38 2.57
CA THR A 109 -0.06 -17.75 1.28
C THR A 109 -1.25 -17.96 0.33
N PRO A 110 -1.81 -16.88 -0.25
CA PRO A 110 -2.90 -17.01 -1.19
C PRO A 110 -2.43 -17.73 -2.47
N PRO A 111 -3.36 -18.28 -3.28
CA PRO A 111 -3.02 -18.91 -4.56
C PRO A 111 -2.12 -18.03 -5.42
N THR A 112 -1.20 -18.62 -6.19
CA THR A 112 -0.15 -17.87 -6.92
C THR A 112 -0.69 -16.73 -7.79
N ILE A 113 -1.90 -16.86 -8.34
CA ILE A 113 -2.54 -15.79 -9.13
C ILE A 113 -2.82 -14.53 -8.30
N TRP A 114 -3.13 -14.68 -7.02
CA TRP A 114 -3.43 -13.60 -6.08
C TRP A 114 -2.17 -12.96 -5.48
N MET A 115 -1.02 -13.64 -5.55
CA MET A 115 0.29 -13.07 -5.14
C MET A 115 0.70 -11.83 -5.93
N ILE A 116 0.06 -11.56 -7.07
CA ILE A 116 0.27 -10.32 -7.81
C ILE A 116 -0.08 -9.07 -6.97
N ILE A 117 -1.06 -9.18 -6.07
CA ILE A 117 -1.51 -8.06 -5.23
C ILE A 117 -0.41 -7.57 -4.29
N PRO A 118 0.16 -8.42 -3.40
CA PRO A 118 1.23 -7.98 -2.50
C PRO A 118 2.49 -7.55 -3.27
N ILE A 119 2.83 -8.23 -4.37
CA ILE A 119 3.99 -7.88 -5.20
C ILE A 119 3.82 -6.48 -5.83
N LEU A 120 2.66 -6.22 -6.44
CA LEU A 120 2.37 -4.93 -7.06
C LEU A 120 2.32 -3.81 -6.01
N THR A 121 1.75 -4.08 -4.85
CA THR A 121 1.66 -3.12 -3.75
C THR A 121 3.04 -2.74 -3.22
N LEU A 122 3.92 -3.72 -3.01
CA LEU A 122 5.30 -3.47 -2.60
C LEU A 122 6.06 -2.69 -3.67
N LEU A 123 5.95 -3.09 -4.94
CA LEU A 123 6.59 -2.38 -6.05
C LEU A 123 6.15 -0.92 -6.12
N LEU A 124 4.85 -0.64 -6.11
CA LEU A 124 4.32 0.72 -6.16
C LEU A 124 4.72 1.54 -4.93
N THR A 125 4.77 0.92 -3.75
CA THR A 125 5.26 1.56 -2.53
C THR A 125 6.72 1.99 -2.67
N LEU A 126 7.58 1.13 -3.21
CA LEU A 126 8.99 1.47 -3.42
C LEU A 126 9.15 2.55 -4.50
N LEU A 127 8.41 2.45 -5.61
CA LEU A 127 8.43 3.44 -6.68
C LEU A 127 7.97 4.81 -6.18
N LEU A 128 6.96 4.88 -5.29
CA LEU A 128 6.52 6.13 -4.68
C LEU A 128 7.64 6.79 -3.86
N GLY A 129 8.37 6.01 -3.06
CA GLY A 129 9.50 6.51 -2.28
C GLY A 129 10.64 7.03 -3.17
N ILE A 130 10.98 6.28 -4.22
CA ILE A 130 11.99 6.67 -5.20
C ILE A 130 11.57 7.96 -5.93
N ALA A 131 10.33 8.03 -6.41
CA ALA A 131 9.79 9.21 -7.07
C ALA A 131 9.81 10.44 -6.15
N GLY A 132 9.43 10.26 -4.88
CA GLY A 132 9.51 11.30 -3.85
C GLY A 132 10.95 11.79 -3.63
N TYR A 133 11.92 10.87 -3.54
CA TYR A 133 13.33 11.22 -3.37
C TYR A 133 13.89 11.99 -4.58
N MET A 134 13.58 11.55 -5.80
CA MET A 134 14.00 12.23 -7.03
C MET A 134 13.44 13.66 -7.09
N GLN A 135 12.14 13.82 -6.82
CA GLN A 135 11.51 15.15 -6.79
C GLN A 135 12.13 16.04 -5.70
N TYR A 136 12.40 15.48 -4.52
CA TYR A 136 13.03 16.21 -3.42
C TYR A 136 14.40 16.75 -3.82
N LYS A 137 15.22 15.92 -4.50
CA LYS A 137 16.56 16.32 -4.95
C LYS A 137 16.55 17.38 -6.03
N ASP A 138 15.64 17.29 -6.99
CA ASP A 138 15.48 18.32 -8.03
C ASP A 138 15.10 19.69 -7.41
N LEU A 139 14.23 19.67 -6.38
CA LEU A 139 13.83 20.88 -5.66
C LEU A 139 14.96 21.48 -4.82
N GLU A 140 15.75 20.67 -4.13
CA GLU A 140 16.94 21.16 -3.39
C GLU A 140 17.95 21.85 -4.31
N GLN A 141 18.26 21.24 -5.46
CA GLN A 141 19.23 21.81 -6.42
C GLN A 141 18.76 23.14 -7.01
N THR A 142 17.45 23.33 -7.14
CA THR A 142 16.87 24.59 -7.64
C THR A 142 16.87 25.68 -6.57
N GLU A 143 16.77 25.31 -5.28
CA GLU A 143 16.87 26.25 -4.15
C GLU A 143 18.32 26.74 -3.93
N GLU A 144 19.32 25.96 -4.37
CA GLU A 144 20.76 26.27 -4.20
C GLU A 144 21.40 27.02 -5.39
N ALA A 145 20.70 27.16 -6.53
CA ALA A 145 21.18 27.78 -7.78
C ALA A 145 20.73 29.24 -7.95
#